data_AF-A0A4R6SHG5-F1
#
_entry.id   AF-A0A4R6SHG5-F1
#
_cell.length_a   1.000
_cell.length_b   1.000
_cell.length_c   1.000
_cell.angle_alpha   90.00
_cell.angle_beta   90.00
_cell.angle_gamma   90.00
#
_symmetry.space_group_name_H-M   'P 1'
#
loop_
_entity.id
_entity.type
_entity.pdbx_description
1 polymer ?
#
loop_
_entity_poly.entity_id
_entity_poly.type
_entity_poly.pdbx_seq_one_letter_code
_entity_poly.pdbx_strand_id
1 'polypeptide(L)'
;MAKTYKFTQYISQAKVEPFPLELDDGQVLQIPAPDGDTVLEIEESRSSRRTLALLCGEHYERVRELVGSAPASVLNALVTDMVDHFGLSPVPPGGSSASLR
;
A
#
# COMPACT_ATOMS: atom_id res chain seq x y z
N MET A 1 -32.91 2.12 -16.16
CA MET A 1 -32.19 3.41 -16.11
C MET A 1 -30.71 3.13 -15.94
N ALA A 2 -29.85 3.67 -16.80
CA ALA A 2 -28.41 3.51 -16.65
C ALA A 2 -27.93 4.34 -15.44
N LYS A 3 -27.20 3.72 -14.50
CA LYS A 3 -26.53 4.45 -13.41
C LYS A 3 -25.34 5.19 -14.01
N THR A 4 -25.32 6.52 -13.89
CA THR A 4 -24.16 7.35 -14.21
C THR A 4 -23.31 7.50 -12.95
N TYR A 5 -22.03 7.15 -13.03
CA TYR A 5 -21.06 7.28 -11.95
C TYR A 5 -20.15 8.50 -12.21
N LYS A 6 -19.75 9.21 -11.15
CA LYS A 6 -18.89 10.41 -11.26
C LYS A 6 -17.48 10.06 -10.80
N PHE A 7 -16.48 10.27 -11.66
CA PHE A 7 -15.08 9.99 -11.32
C PHE A 7 -14.60 10.78 -10.08
N THR A 8 -15.03 12.03 -9.95
CA THR A 8 -14.70 12.92 -8.81
C THR A 8 -15.18 12.39 -7.46
N GLN A 9 -16.19 11.53 -7.44
CA GLN A 9 -16.65 10.86 -6.22
C GLN A 9 -15.58 9.92 -5.69
N TYR A 10 -14.89 9.18 -6.55
CA TYR A 10 -13.85 8.23 -6.15
C TYR A 10 -12.60 8.96 -5.63
N ILE A 11 -12.22 10.08 -6.24
CA ILE A 11 -11.12 10.93 -5.75
C ILE A 11 -11.42 11.42 -4.32
N SER A 12 -12.65 11.85 -4.06
CA SER A 12 -13.05 12.35 -2.73
C SER A 12 -13.14 11.26 -1.66
N GLN A 13 -13.21 9.99 -2.08
CA GLN A 13 -13.27 8.83 -1.18
C GLN A 13 -11.91 8.16 -0.97
N ALA A 14 -10.92 8.48 -1.80
CA ALA A 14 -9.56 7.96 -1.67
C ALA A 14 -8.90 8.56 -0.41
N LYS A 15 -8.43 7.69 0.49
CA LYS A 15 -7.57 8.09 1.61
C LYS A 15 -6.15 8.23 1.07
N VAL A 16 -5.64 9.46 1.02
CA VAL A 16 -4.33 9.80 0.45
C VAL A 16 -3.29 10.04 1.55
N GLU A 17 -3.48 9.47 2.73
CA GLU A 17 -2.56 9.68 3.84
C GLU A 17 -1.29 8.84 3.65
N PRO A 18 -0.09 9.46 3.66
CA PRO A 18 1.16 8.72 3.60
C PRO A 18 1.24 7.70 4.74
N PHE A 19 1.98 6.60 4.51
CA PHE A 19 2.28 5.62 5.55
C PHE A 19 3.45 6.12 6.39
N PRO A 20 3.26 6.41 7.68
CA PRO A 20 4.34 6.81 8.56
C PRO A 20 5.12 5.58 9.03
N LEU A 21 6.40 5.52 8.69
CA LEU A 21 7.32 4.48 9.18
C LEU A 21 8.37 5.12 10.08
N GLU A 22 8.26 4.89 11.39
CA GLU A 22 9.26 5.31 12.37
C GLU A 22 10.45 4.34 12.35
N LEU A 23 11.65 4.90 12.29
CA LEU A 23 12.92 4.19 12.30
C LEU A 23 13.56 4.23 13.70
N ASP A 24 14.50 3.33 13.97
CA ASP A 24 15.19 3.22 15.26
C ASP A 24 15.97 4.49 15.67
N ASP A 25 16.34 5.34 14.71
CA ASP A 25 16.99 6.63 14.92
C ASP A 25 16.00 7.78 15.22
N GLY A 26 14.70 7.46 15.32
CA GLY A 26 13.61 8.42 15.53
C GLY A 26 13.21 9.17 14.26
N GLN A 27 13.76 8.81 13.10
CA GLN A 27 13.34 9.38 11.82
C GLN A 27 12.00 8.76 11.39
N VAL A 28 11.05 9.59 10.95
CA VAL A 28 9.79 9.10 10.38
C VAL A 28 9.82 9.27 8.86
N LEU A 29 9.80 8.16 8.13
CA LEU A 29 9.60 8.16 6.69
C LEU A 29 8.12 8.29 6.37
N GLN A 30 7.77 9.17 5.44
CA GLN A 30 6.40 9.40 4.99
C GLN A 30 6.24 8.78 3.60
N ILE A 31 5.88 7.51 3.54
CA ILE A 31 5.79 6.81 2.26
C ILE A 31 4.48 7.22 1.57
N PRO A 32 4.53 7.87 0.40
CA PRO A 32 3.33 8.35 -0.28
C PRO A 32 2.48 7.16 -0.74
N ALA A 33 1.16 7.37 -0.80
CA ALA A 33 0.26 6.39 -1.40
C ALA A 33 0.61 6.21 -2.90
N PRO A 34 0.67 4.96 -3.41
CA PRO A 34 0.88 4.72 -4.83
C PRO A 34 -0.32 5.22 -5.63
N ASP A 35 -0.06 5.72 -6.83
CA ASP A 35 -1.13 6.06 -7.77
C ASP A 35 -1.69 4.81 -8.46
N GLY A 36 -2.81 4.97 -9.18
CA GLY A 36 -3.49 3.85 -9.83
C GLY A 36 -2.61 3.13 -10.86
N ASP A 37 -1.69 3.84 -11.52
CA ASP A 37 -0.76 3.26 -12.48
C ASP A 37 0.30 2.40 -11.77
N THR A 38 0.85 2.91 -10.66
CA THR A 38 1.77 2.17 -9.80
C THR A 38 1.13 0.89 -9.25
N VAL A 39 -0.15 0.93 -8.86
CA VAL A 39 -0.88 -0.25 -8.38
C VAL A 39 -1.01 -1.31 -9.48
N LEU A 40 -1.35 -0.90 -10.71
CA LEU A 40 -1.40 -1.82 -11.85
C LEU A 40 -0.02 -2.42 -12.14
N GLU A 41 1.04 -1.61 -12.12
CA GLU A 41 2.41 -2.11 -12.25
C GLU A 41 2.79 -3.11 -11.15
N ILE A 42 2.32 -2.90 -9.91
CA ILE A 42 2.54 -3.83 -8.79
C ILE A 42 1.84 -5.16 -9.05
N GLU A 43 0.59 -5.16 -9.53
CA GLU A 43 -0.16 -6.39 -9.86
C GLU A 43 0.49 -7.18 -11.01
N GLU A 44 1.05 -6.48 -11.99
CA GLU A 44 1.79 -7.11 -13.09
C GLU A 44 3.19 -7.59 -12.66
N SER A 45 3.71 -7.03 -11.55
CA SER A 45 5.02 -7.37 -11.05
C SER A 45 5.05 -8.74 -10.38
N ARG A 46 5.82 -9.66 -10.96
CA ARG A 46 6.10 -10.98 -10.35
C ARG A 46 7.26 -10.96 -9.35
N SER A 47 7.81 -9.80 -9.03
CA SER A 47 9.01 -9.68 -8.19
C SER A 47 8.74 -8.82 -6.96
N SER A 48 8.84 -9.43 -5.78
CA SER A 48 8.69 -8.74 -4.48
C SER A 48 9.61 -7.54 -4.34
N ARG A 49 10.81 -7.60 -4.95
CA ARG A 49 11.76 -6.49 -4.99
C ARG A 49 11.21 -5.28 -5.75
N ARG A 50 10.56 -5.51 -6.89
CA ARG A 50 9.99 -4.43 -7.69
C ARG A 50 8.68 -3.92 -7.07
N THR A 51 7.86 -4.79 -6.48
CA THR A 51 6.71 -4.39 -5.67
C THR A 51 7.12 -3.44 -4.54
N LEU A 52 8.17 -3.77 -3.79
CA LEU A 52 8.68 -2.90 -2.72
C LEU A 52 9.20 -1.57 -3.26
N ALA A 53 9.87 -1.57 -4.42
CA ALA A 53 10.33 -0.34 -5.05
C ALA A 53 9.18 0.58 -5.49
N LEU A 54 8.11 0.00 -6.04
CA LEU A 54 6.92 0.72 -6.45
C LEU A 54 6.14 1.27 -5.25
N LEU A 55 6.01 0.50 -4.17
CA LEU A 55 5.32 0.94 -2.93
C LEU A 55 6.10 2.01 -2.15
N CYS A 56 7.42 1.86 -2.04
CA CYS A 56 8.24 2.78 -1.26
C CYS A 56 8.69 4.02 -2.03
N GLY A 57 8.63 3.99 -3.36
CA GLY A 57 9.04 5.10 -4.22
C GLY A 57 10.46 5.59 -3.92
N GLU A 58 10.61 6.90 -3.68
CA GLU A 58 11.89 7.54 -3.35
C GLU A 58 12.52 7.01 -2.05
N HIS A 59 11.72 6.44 -1.14
CA HIS A 59 12.20 5.86 0.12
C HIS A 59 12.68 4.42 -0.03
N TYR A 60 12.60 3.82 -1.23
CA TYR A 60 12.93 2.42 -1.44
C TYR A 60 14.33 2.02 -0.98
N GLU A 61 15.38 2.77 -1.33
CA GLU A 61 16.74 2.37 -0.93
C GLU A 61 16.90 2.33 0.60
N ARG A 62 16.29 3.29 1.30
CA ARG A 62 16.32 3.34 2.77
C ARG A 62 15.56 2.17 3.40
N VAL A 63 14.35 1.89 2.90
CA VAL A 63 13.53 0.75 3.38
C VAL A 63 14.20 -0.58 3.05
N ARG A 64 14.80 -0.69 1.86
CA ARG A 64 15.52 -1.89 1.42
C ARG A 64 16.74 -2.18 2.29
N GLU A 65 17.50 -1.16 2.68
CA GLU A 65 18.64 -1.33 3.60
C GLU A 65 18.18 -1.94 4.94
N LEU A 66 17.10 -1.40 5.51
CA LEU A 66 16.54 -1.89 6.78
C LEU A 66 16.07 -3.34 6.67
N VAL A 67 15.26 -3.62 5.64
CA VAL A 67 14.66 -4.95 5.43
C VAL A 67 15.69 -5.99 4.99
N GLY A 68 16.74 -5.57 4.26
CA GLY A 68 17.80 -6.46 3.79
C GLY A 68 18.63 -7.09 4.90
N SER A 69 18.75 -6.41 6.04
CA SER A 69 19.38 -6.96 7.26
C SER A 69 18.41 -7.66 8.21
N ALA A 70 17.10 -7.53 7.98
CA ALA A 70 16.06 -8.04 8.87
C ALA A 70 15.62 -9.47 8.50
N PRO A 71 14.96 -10.20 9.44
CA PRO A 71 14.31 -11.46 9.12
C PRO A 71 13.24 -11.29 8.03
N ALA A 72 13.09 -12.28 7.15
CA ALA A 72 12.14 -12.24 6.03
C ALA A 72 10.68 -11.96 6.46
N SER A 73 10.30 -12.29 7.70
CA SER A 73 8.98 -11.99 8.26
C SER A 73 8.71 -10.48 8.37
N VAL A 74 9.75 -9.66 8.54
CA VAL A 74 9.62 -8.19 8.63
C VAL A 74 9.17 -7.61 7.31
N LEU A 75 9.72 -8.08 6.19
CA LEU A 75 9.29 -7.66 4.85
C LEU A 75 7.79 -7.95 4.66
N ASN A 76 7.35 -9.17 5.00
CA ASN A 76 5.97 -9.58 4.81
C ASN A 76 5.00 -8.77 5.69
N ALA A 77 5.38 -8.49 6.93
CA ALA A 77 4.58 -7.65 7.82
C ALA A 77 4.47 -6.21 7.30
N LEU A 78 5.61 -5.61 6.93
CA LEU A 78 5.65 -4.24 6.40
C LEU A 78 4.78 -4.09 5.14
N VAL A 79 4.94 -5.00 4.17
CA VAL A 79 4.13 -4.96 2.93
C VAL A 79 2.64 -5.14 3.24
N THR A 80 2.29 -6.01 4.20
CA THR A 80 0.90 -6.23 4.61
C THR A 80 0.29 -4.97 5.23
N ASP A 81 1.01 -4.31 6.14
CA ASP A 81 0.56 -3.08 6.79
C ASP A 81 0.40 -1.93 5.79
N MET A 82 1.30 -1.81 4.81
CA MET A 82 1.17 -0.82 3.73
C MET A 82 -0.04 -1.10 2.82
N VAL A 83 -0.29 -2.37 2.47
CA VAL A 83 -1.45 -2.77 1.65
C VAL A 83 -2.77 -2.49 2.37
N ASP A 84 -2.84 -2.75 3.69
CA ASP A 84 -4.01 -2.42 4.52
C ASP A 84 -4.21 -0.91 4.61
N HIS A 85 -3.16 -0.16 4.98
CA HIS A 85 -3.20 1.30 5.16
C HIS A 85 -3.65 2.03 3.90
N PHE A 86 -3.12 1.64 2.74
CA PHE A 86 -3.50 2.23 1.45
C PHE A 86 -4.80 1.66 0.87
N GLY A 87 -5.42 0.67 1.51
CA GLY A 87 -6.65 0.04 1.02
C GLY A 87 -6.47 -0.70 -0.31
N LEU A 88 -5.27 -1.23 -0.56
CA LEU A 88 -4.93 -2.02 -1.76
C LEU A 88 -5.40 -3.48 -1.64
N SER A 89 -6.04 -3.83 -0.53
CA SER A 89 -6.53 -5.18 -0.27
C SER A 89 -7.61 -5.59 -1.30
N PRO A 90 -7.54 -6.81 -1.85
CA PRO A 90 -8.44 -7.30 -2.89
C PRO A 90 -9.84 -7.64 -2.37
N VAL A 91 -10.27 -7.15 -1.19
CA VAL A 91 -11.63 -7.36 -0.73
C VAL A 91 -12.56 -6.69 -1.75
N PRO A 92 -13.33 -7.48 -2.53
CA PRO A 92 -14.19 -6.91 -3.53
C PRO A 92 -15.19 -5.97 -2.84
N PRO A 93 -15.55 -4.83 -3.45
CA PRO A 93 -16.63 -3.99 -2.95
C PRO A 93 -17.93 -4.82 -2.98
N GLY A 94 -18.24 -5.48 -1.86
CA GLY A 94 -19.26 -6.53 -1.77
C GLY A 94 -19.00 -7.63 -0.73
N GLY A 95 -17.81 -7.68 -0.11
CA GLY A 95 -17.54 -8.56 1.03
C GLY A 95 -18.15 -8.03 2.32
N SER A 96 -19.45 -8.24 2.50
CA SER A 96 -20.15 -8.01 3.77
C SER A 96 -19.32 -8.56 4.94
N SER A 97 -19.00 -7.69 5.89
CA SER A 97 -18.85 -8.10 7.28
C SER A 97 -20.17 -8.78 7.69
N ALA A 98 -20.23 -10.10 7.52
CA ALA A 98 -21.19 -10.92 8.21
C ALA A 98 -20.81 -10.93 9.70
N SER A 99 -21.19 -9.85 10.38
CA SER A 99 -21.36 -9.83 11.81
C SER A 99 -22.54 -10.76 12.13
N LEU A 100 -22.26 -11.99 12.53
CA LEU A 100 -23.22 -12.85 13.21
C LEU A 100 -22.53 -13.46 14.43
N ARG A 101 -22.66 -12.73 15.54
CA ARG A 101 -22.77 -13.32 16.87
C ARG A 101 -24.17 -13.91 17.03
#